data_AF-A0A6P6YCZ8-F1
#
_entry.id   AF-A0A6P6YCZ8-F1
#
_cell.length_a   1.000
_cell.length_b   1.000
_cell.length_c   1.000
_cell.angle_alpha   90.00
_cell.angle_beta   90.00
_cell.angle_gamma   90.00
#
_symmetry.space_group_name_H-M   'P 1'
#
loop_
_entity.id
_entity.type
_entity.pdbx_description
1 polymer ?
#
loop_
_entity_poly.entity_id
_entity_poly.type
_entity_poly.pdbx_seq_one_letter_code
_entity_poly.pdbx_strand_id
1 'polypeptide(L)'
;MPGYAKLVLMKKNIDHSRALSIVSRVLGVSSKFIGFAGIKDKRGITYQFITVPRKSILGLNKTNASQIFLEYHEACEKELRIGELKGNNFNIIIRNVAKNSDVDKLINSFSTKGFINYFGSQRFGSFSIKSHLIGYLLLLKKYKLSFFLNILASILINKYNQEFDELKSVDECIKKFAHDIDFVVERVMDFSSNDSDTLNETLFELIEQLEQKLDEFFSKSNFKNYTVEATYRKALKFYLTNPNNAQGALQHLPAKLLTLYYHAFQSFIWNYLASYRLKKFDNNIVQIGDFVIQSKDDLQVEFSAEQSIELLTEVVSEHQIKLFSFDKIVIPLIGPNIKIPSNLLEYLNKIFNRLFRMNYSEFSFASYLVFNLGSYRYLTVIPRNVTYEIYDNVRLPLISDDFQKMCKTDYSTDNYSTLECFTFLENTSALKVCCDLPKGSYMTCAMREIMIID
;
A
#
# COMPACT_ATOMS: atom_id res chain seq x y z
N MET A 1 -33.75 13.43 14.09
CA MET A 1 -33.63 11.97 13.91
C MET A 1 -32.33 11.66 13.15
N PRO A 2 -31.61 10.58 13.47
CA PRO A 2 -30.34 10.24 12.81
C PRO A 2 -30.52 10.07 11.30
N GLY A 3 -29.68 10.73 10.49
CA GLY A 3 -29.78 10.72 9.03
C GLY A 3 -29.25 9.44 8.36
N TYR A 4 -28.43 8.67 9.08
CA TYR A 4 -27.74 7.49 8.57
C TYR A 4 -28.04 6.24 9.41
N ALA A 5 -27.73 5.10 8.82
CA ALA A 5 -27.65 3.81 9.48
C ALA A 5 -26.26 3.22 9.27
N LYS A 6 -25.67 2.72 10.34
CA LYS A 6 -24.41 1.97 10.33
C LYS A 6 -24.74 0.48 10.17
N LEU A 7 -24.09 -0.14 9.20
CA LEU A 7 -24.24 -1.57 8.89
C LEU A 7 -22.89 -2.25 9.01
N VAL A 8 -22.90 -3.54 9.36
CA VAL A 8 -21.75 -4.42 9.17
C VAL A 8 -21.82 -4.97 7.75
N LEU A 9 -20.74 -4.80 6.99
CA LEU A 9 -20.52 -5.42 5.69
C LEU A 9 -19.47 -6.52 5.85
N MET A 10 -19.87 -7.78 5.65
CA MET A 10 -18.95 -8.87 5.38
C MET A 10 -18.82 -9.05 3.86
N LYS A 11 -17.60 -9.26 3.39
CA LYS A 11 -17.34 -9.66 2.00
C LYS A 11 -16.34 -10.81 1.93
N LYS A 12 -16.54 -11.72 0.97
CA LYS A 12 -15.69 -12.90 0.73
C LYS A 12 -15.14 -12.90 -0.70
N ASN A 13 -13.82 -12.92 -0.83
CA ASN A 13 -13.11 -13.07 -2.12
C ASN A 13 -13.57 -12.11 -3.23
N ILE A 14 -13.81 -10.84 -2.86
CA ILE A 14 -14.34 -9.84 -3.77
C ILE A 14 -13.70 -8.47 -3.51
N ASP A 15 -13.46 -7.73 -4.59
CA ASP A 15 -12.95 -6.36 -4.56
C ASP A 15 -13.93 -5.44 -3.84
N HIS A 16 -13.40 -4.48 -3.08
CA HIS A 16 -14.22 -3.56 -2.30
C HIS A 16 -15.19 -2.74 -3.18
N SER A 17 -14.73 -2.22 -4.32
CA SER A 17 -15.58 -1.48 -5.28
C SER A 17 -16.73 -2.33 -5.82
N ARG A 18 -16.46 -3.62 -6.09
CA ARG A 18 -17.47 -4.57 -6.55
C ARG A 18 -18.46 -4.90 -5.43
N ALA A 19 -18.00 -5.08 -4.20
CA ALA A 19 -18.85 -5.26 -3.03
C ALA A 19 -19.81 -4.06 -2.86
N LEU A 20 -19.30 -2.83 -2.88
CA LEU A 20 -20.14 -1.62 -2.82
C LEU A 20 -21.15 -1.53 -3.98
N SER A 21 -20.79 -2.01 -5.17
CA SER A 21 -21.71 -2.07 -6.32
C SER A 21 -22.85 -3.09 -6.12
N ILE A 22 -22.61 -4.15 -5.33
CA ILE A 22 -23.67 -5.08 -4.92
C ILE A 22 -24.54 -4.41 -3.85
N VAL A 23 -23.94 -3.82 -2.80
CA VAL A 23 -24.66 -3.10 -1.74
C VAL A 23 -25.56 -2.00 -2.32
N SER A 24 -25.05 -1.22 -3.27
CA SER A 24 -25.79 -0.18 -3.99
C SER A 24 -27.08 -0.71 -4.63
N ARG A 25 -27.00 -1.87 -5.31
CA ARG A 25 -28.16 -2.53 -5.93
C ARG A 25 -29.13 -3.10 -4.91
N VAL A 26 -28.63 -3.73 -3.85
CA VAL A 26 -29.45 -4.33 -2.78
C VAL A 26 -30.25 -3.25 -2.04
N LEU A 27 -29.60 -2.16 -1.66
CA LEU A 27 -30.21 -1.10 -0.85
C LEU A 27 -30.86 0.02 -1.69
N GLY A 28 -30.78 -0.05 -3.02
CA GLY A 28 -31.30 0.98 -3.92
C GLY A 28 -30.66 2.36 -3.71
N VAL A 29 -29.37 2.40 -3.37
CA VAL A 29 -28.64 3.63 -3.03
C VAL A 29 -27.38 3.77 -3.89
N SER A 30 -27.12 4.97 -4.41
CA SER A 30 -25.88 5.23 -5.14
C SER A 30 -24.66 5.00 -4.24
N SER A 31 -23.61 4.36 -4.79
CA SER A 31 -22.36 4.08 -4.07
C SER A 31 -21.68 5.32 -3.48
N LYS A 32 -21.96 6.51 -4.02
CA LYS A 32 -21.47 7.79 -3.50
C LYS A 32 -22.03 8.17 -2.12
N PHE A 33 -23.11 7.53 -1.69
CA PHE A 33 -23.73 7.73 -0.37
C PHE A 33 -23.44 6.57 0.59
N ILE A 34 -22.52 5.68 0.23
CA ILE A 34 -22.08 4.59 1.08
C ILE A 34 -20.74 5.00 1.68
N GLY A 35 -20.77 5.44 2.93
CA GLY A 35 -19.59 5.80 3.70
C GLY A 35 -18.86 4.57 4.22
N PHE A 36 -17.52 4.63 4.26
CA PHE A 36 -16.67 3.58 4.81
C PHE A 36 -15.35 4.17 5.32
N ALA A 37 -14.75 3.53 6.33
CA ALA A 37 -13.52 4.02 6.94
C ALA A 37 -12.24 3.63 6.18
N GLY A 38 -12.27 2.51 5.45
CA GLY A 38 -11.13 2.04 4.67
C GLY A 38 -11.49 0.85 3.76
N ILE A 39 -10.64 0.63 2.76
CA ILE A 39 -10.72 -0.51 1.85
C ILE A 39 -10.13 -1.74 2.56
N LYS A 40 -10.73 -2.91 2.36
CA LYS A 40 -10.28 -4.20 2.91
C LYS A 40 -9.83 -5.15 1.80
N ASP A 41 -8.90 -6.06 2.11
CA ASP A 41 -8.28 -6.98 1.17
C ASP A 41 -9.28 -7.79 0.35
N LYS A 42 -9.01 -7.96 -0.95
CA LYS A 42 -9.86 -8.75 -1.86
C LYS A 42 -9.92 -10.22 -1.46
N ARG A 43 -8.76 -10.84 -1.24
CA ARG A 43 -8.60 -12.27 -0.98
C ARG A 43 -8.72 -12.51 0.52
N GLY A 44 -9.78 -13.19 0.92
CA GLY A 44 -10.11 -13.40 2.33
C GLY A 44 -11.56 -13.04 2.65
N ILE A 45 -11.88 -13.15 3.94
CA ILE A 45 -13.18 -12.79 4.52
C ILE A 45 -12.94 -11.56 5.39
N THR A 46 -13.63 -10.47 5.08
CA THR A 46 -13.38 -9.19 5.74
C THR A 46 -14.68 -8.60 6.26
N TYR A 47 -14.63 -8.06 7.47
CA TYR A 47 -15.73 -7.34 8.10
C TYR A 47 -15.38 -5.86 8.20
N GLN A 48 -16.34 -4.99 7.92
CA GLN A 48 -16.18 -3.56 8.13
C GLN A 48 -17.52 -2.88 8.38
N PHE A 49 -17.49 -1.75 9.09
CA PHE A 49 -18.63 -0.86 9.09
C PHE A 49 -18.74 -0.09 7.77
N ILE A 50 -19.98 0.08 7.32
CA ILE A 50 -20.38 1.04 6.31
C ILE A 50 -21.52 1.89 6.85
N THR A 51 -21.72 3.09 6.31
CA THR A 51 -22.90 3.92 6.61
C THR A 51 -23.69 4.20 5.35
N VAL A 52 -25.01 4.15 5.45
CA VAL A 52 -25.94 4.44 4.37
C VAL A 52 -27.02 5.41 4.85
N PRO A 53 -27.72 6.14 3.96
CA PRO A 53 -28.88 6.92 4.35
C PRO A 53 -29.89 6.05 5.08
N ARG A 54 -30.42 6.52 6.21
CA ARG A 54 -31.28 5.70 7.10
C ARG A 54 -32.48 5.08 6.36
N LYS A 55 -33.06 5.79 5.39
CA LYS A 55 -34.18 5.29 4.55
C LYS A 55 -33.84 4.05 3.70
N SER A 56 -32.57 3.81 3.42
CA SER A 56 -32.11 2.70 2.57
C SER A 56 -32.15 1.35 3.27
N ILE A 57 -32.29 1.31 4.61
CA ILE A 57 -32.35 0.05 5.37
C ILE A 57 -33.57 -0.82 5.02
N LEU A 58 -34.63 -0.24 4.43
CA LEU A 58 -35.79 -0.99 3.96
C LEU A 58 -35.44 -2.05 2.91
N GLY A 59 -34.29 -1.88 2.23
CA GLY A 59 -33.75 -2.86 1.28
C GLY A 59 -32.97 -4.03 1.91
N LEU A 60 -32.69 -4.02 3.23
CA LEU A 60 -31.86 -5.05 3.87
C LEU A 60 -32.45 -6.46 3.77
N ASN A 61 -33.77 -6.59 3.82
CA ASN A 61 -34.46 -7.88 3.71
C ASN A 61 -34.37 -8.52 2.31
N LYS A 62 -33.73 -7.85 1.33
CA LYS A 62 -33.74 -8.26 -0.08
C LYS A 62 -32.58 -9.15 -0.53
N THR A 63 -31.60 -9.56 0.29
CA THR A 63 -30.76 -10.78 0.09
C THR A 63 -29.48 -10.81 0.94
N ASN A 64 -29.09 -12.03 1.34
CA ASN A 64 -27.70 -12.48 1.41
C ASN A 64 -27.25 -12.84 -0.01
N ALA A 65 -26.31 -12.09 -0.58
CA ALA A 65 -25.64 -12.52 -1.81
C ALA A 65 -24.49 -13.47 -1.44
N SER A 66 -24.16 -14.45 -2.27
CA SER A 66 -23.14 -15.48 -1.94
C SER A 66 -21.77 -14.93 -1.53
N GLN A 67 -21.45 -13.67 -1.89
CA GLN A 67 -20.16 -13.03 -1.61
C GLN A 67 -20.22 -11.86 -0.61
N ILE A 68 -21.42 -11.39 -0.22
CA ILE A 68 -21.55 -10.30 0.77
C ILE A 68 -22.70 -10.57 1.75
N PHE A 69 -22.53 -10.11 2.99
CA PHE A 69 -23.56 -10.10 4.01
C PHE A 69 -23.67 -8.69 4.62
N LEU A 70 -24.90 -8.27 4.91
CA LEU A 70 -25.23 -6.97 5.48
C LEU A 70 -26.07 -7.14 6.73
N GLU A 71 -25.64 -6.53 7.83
CA GLU A 71 -26.38 -6.54 9.08
C GLU A 71 -26.54 -5.12 9.61
N TYR A 72 -27.74 -4.79 10.10
CA TYR A 72 -27.97 -3.51 10.77
C TYR A 72 -27.27 -3.51 12.13
N HIS A 73 -26.47 -2.47 12.39
CA HIS A 73 -25.83 -2.28 13.69
C HIS A 73 -26.56 -1.21 14.50
N GLU A 74 -26.60 0.02 14.01
CA GLU A 74 -27.22 1.15 14.73
C GLU A 74 -27.61 2.32 13.82
N ALA A 75 -28.36 3.26 14.39
CA ALA A 75 -28.63 4.55 13.78
C ALA A 75 -27.47 5.51 14.08
N CYS A 76 -27.06 6.34 13.11
CA CYS A 76 -26.00 7.31 13.34
C CYS A 76 -26.27 8.66 12.67
N GLU A 77 -25.71 9.72 13.24
CA GLU A 77 -25.89 11.09 12.74
C GLU A 77 -24.98 11.43 11.57
N LYS A 78 -23.79 10.81 11.53
CA LYS A 78 -22.74 11.10 10.57
C LYS A 78 -22.44 9.89 9.68
N GLU A 79 -22.08 10.21 8.44
CA GLU A 79 -21.49 9.26 7.50
C GLU A 79 -20.06 8.91 7.94
N LEU A 80 -19.68 7.64 7.79
CA LEU A 80 -18.33 7.15 8.03
C LEU A 80 -17.39 7.58 6.89
N ARG A 81 -16.26 8.18 7.23
CA ARG A 81 -15.28 8.73 6.29
C ARG A 81 -13.97 7.95 6.30
N ILE A 82 -13.26 7.98 5.16
CA ILE A 82 -11.94 7.36 5.03
C ILE A 82 -11.00 7.89 6.10
N GLY A 83 -10.32 6.99 6.81
CA GLY A 83 -9.35 7.31 7.87
C GLY A 83 -9.92 7.31 9.30
N GLU A 84 -11.24 7.14 9.47
CA GLU A 84 -11.90 7.10 10.78
C GLU A 84 -11.75 5.76 11.53
N LEU A 85 -11.11 4.75 10.93
CA LEU A 85 -10.73 3.52 11.62
C LEU A 85 -9.47 3.73 12.46
N LYS A 86 -9.35 3.01 13.58
CA LYS A 86 -8.11 2.96 14.37
C LYS A 86 -7.11 1.91 13.84
N GLY A 87 -7.62 0.83 13.25
CA GLY A 87 -6.82 -0.31 12.82
C GLY A 87 -7.66 -1.49 12.37
N ASN A 88 -7.02 -2.65 12.25
CA ASN A 88 -7.64 -3.90 11.83
C ASN A 88 -7.21 -5.04 12.77
N ASN A 89 -8.16 -5.89 13.11
CA ASN A 89 -7.89 -7.19 13.69
C ASN A 89 -7.68 -8.19 12.55
N PHE A 90 -6.62 -8.98 12.64
CA PHE A 90 -6.26 -10.02 11.68
C PHE A 90 -6.33 -11.39 12.35
N ASN A 91 -6.94 -12.34 11.64
CA ASN A 91 -6.92 -13.76 11.97
C ASN A 91 -6.36 -14.49 10.75
N ILE A 92 -5.15 -15.06 10.89
CA ILE A 92 -4.38 -15.61 9.77
C ILE A 92 -4.00 -17.04 10.10
N ILE A 93 -4.00 -17.89 9.08
CA ILE A 93 -3.41 -19.22 9.16
C ILE A 93 -2.21 -19.27 8.22
N ILE A 94 -1.06 -19.59 8.79
CA ILE A 94 0.16 -19.93 8.06
C ILE A 94 0.19 -21.45 7.95
N ARG A 95 0.23 -21.95 6.71
CA ARG A 95 0.29 -23.37 6.37
C ARG A 95 1.73 -23.79 6.13
N ASN A 96 2.01 -25.09 6.26
CA ASN A 96 3.33 -25.68 6.02
C ASN A 96 4.45 -25.07 6.87
N VAL A 97 4.18 -24.81 8.16
CA VAL A 97 5.20 -24.37 9.12
C VAL A 97 6.05 -25.59 9.50
N ALA A 98 7.37 -25.50 9.44
CA ALA A 98 8.22 -26.63 9.79
C ALA A 98 8.09 -26.97 11.29
N LYS A 99 7.95 -28.25 11.63
CA LYS A 99 7.73 -28.66 13.04
C LYS A 99 8.92 -28.39 13.96
N ASN A 100 10.12 -28.21 13.41
CA ASN A 100 11.33 -27.86 14.14
C ASN A 100 11.50 -26.34 14.34
N SER A 101 10.59 -25.50 13.83
CA SER A 101 10.65 -24.05 14.03
C SER A 101 10.36 -23.66 15.48
N ASP A 102 11.15 -22.72 16.02
CA ASP A 102 10.93 -22.11 17.33
C ASP A 102 9.85 -21.01 17.22
N VAL A 103 8.59 -21.45 17.08
CA VAL A 103 7.42 -20.58 16.92
C VAL A 103 7.27 -19.63 18.12
N ASP A 104 7.50 -20.12 19.33
CA ASP A 104 7.32 -19.35 20.56
C ASP A 104 8.27 -18.15 20.58
N LYS A 105 9.54 -18.35 20.24
CA LYS A 105 10.53 -17.27 20.12
C LYS A 105 10.16 -16.27 19.03
N LEU A 106 9.70 -16.74 17.88
CA LEU A 106 9.28 -15.87 16.76
C LEU A 106 8.09 -15.00 17.15
N ILE A 107 7.05 -15.60 17.73
CA ILE A 107 5.86 -14.88 18.17
C ILE A 107 6.17 -13.93 19.33
N ASN A 108 7.06 -14.32 20.25
CA ASN A 108 7.50 -13.44 21.33
C ASN A 108 8.27 -12.22 20.77
N SER A 109 9.16 -12.41 19.80
CA SER A 109 9.84 -11.31 19.11
C SER A 109 8.85 -10.40 18.37
N PHE A 110 7.92 -10.98 17.62
CA PHE A 110 6.88 -10.23 16.91
C PHE A 110 6.00 -9.41 17.88
N SER A 111 5.67 -9.97 19.05
CA SER A 111 4.81 -9.30 20.04
C SER A 111 5.54 -8.20 20.83
N THR A 112 6.84 -8.34 21.06
CA THR A 112 7.61 -7.43 21.91
C THR A 112 8.42 -6.38 21.13
N LYS A 113 8.99 -6.78 19.99
CA LYS A 113 9.80 -5.91 19.12
C LYS A 113 9.02 -5.38 17.92
N GLY A 114 7.92 -6.05 17.56
CA GLY A 114 7.11 -5.66 16.41
C GLY A 114 7.75 -6.03 15.08
N PHE A 115 7.47 -5.22 14.06
CA PHE A 115 8.01 -5.35 12.71
C PHE A 115 8.31 -3.98 12.10
N ILE A 116 9.17 -3.93 11.08
CA ILE A 116 9.43 -2.69 10.36
C ILE A 116 8.21 -2.31 9.53
N ASN A 117 7.75 -1.07 9.68
CA ASN A 117 6.49 -0.57 9.13
C ASN A 117 6.59 -0.18 7.64
N TYR A 118 7.25 -1.03 6.85
CA TYR A 118 7.39 -0.86 5.40
C TYR A 118 6.04 -0.68 4.71
N PHE A 119 6.06 0.06 3.60
CA PHE A 119 4.99 -0.01 2.62
C PHE A 119 5.11 -1.32 1.85
N GLY A 120 4.10 -2.18 1.95
CA GLY A 120 4.06 -3.47 1.28
C GLY A 120 3.90 -3.37 -0.24
N SER A 121 4.09 -4.49 -0.94
CA SER A 121 4.01 -4.57 -2.41
C SER A 121 2.66 -4.09 -2.97
N GLN A 122 1.57 -4.21 -2.20
CA GLN A 122 0.25 -3.70 -2.58
C GLN A 122 0.25 -2.18 -2.81
N ARG A 123 1.11 -1.42 -2.10
CA ARG A 123 1.24 0.03 -2.25
C ARG A 123 1.78 0.44 -3.62
N PHE A 124 2.61 -0.41 -4.21
CA PHE A 124 3.26 -0.15 -5.49
C PHE A 124 2.52 -0.76 -6.69
N GLY A 125 1.44 -1.50 -6.43
CA GLY A 125 0.65 -2.20 -7.44
C GLY A 125 1.20 -3.58 -7.80
N SER A 126 0.31 -4.47 -8.24
CA SER A 126 0.62 -5.88 -8.56
C SER A 126 1.02 -6.12 -10.02
N PHE A 127 1.07 -5.07 -10.85
CA PHE A 127 1.33 -5.17 -12.28
C PHE A 127 2.82 -4.95 -12.62
N SER A 128 3.17 -5.19 -13.89
CA SER A 128 4.53 -5.00 -14.42
C SER A 128 5.00 -3.55 -14.25
N ILE A 129 4.12 -2.57 -14.45
CA ILE A 129 4.42 -1.15 -14.24
C ILE A 129 4.11 -0.78 -12.79
N LYS A 130 5.15 -0.47 -12.02
CA LYS A 130 5.03 -0.06 -10.62
C LYS A 130 4.55 1.38 -10.49
N SER A 131 3.70 1.63 -9.50
CA SER A 131 3.04 2.92 -9.28
C SER A 131 4.01 4.05 -8.90
N HIS A 132 5.10 3.72 -8.19
CA HIS A 132 6.12 4.71 -7.81
C HIS A 132 6.90 5.24 -9.03
N LEU A 133 7.05 4.45 -10.09
CA LEU A 133 7.71 4.86 -11.33
C LEU A 133 6.89 5.96 -12.02
N ILE A 134 5.57 5.77 -12.09
CA ILE A 134 4.65 6.79 -12.62
C ILE A 134 4.71 8.05 -11.75
N GLY A 135 4.76 7.90 -10.42
CA GLY A 135 4.90 9.01 -9.47
C GLY A 135 6.19 9.81 -9.67
N TYR A 136 7.31 9.11 -9.83
CA TYR A 136 8.62 9.70 -10.15
C TYR A 136 8.58 10.51 -11.44
N LEU A 137 8.01 9.95 -12.51
CA LEU A 137 7.92 10.64 -13.81
C LEU A 137 6.99 11.87 -13.77
N LEU A 138 5.93 11.83 -12.97
CA LEU A 138 5.09 13.00 -12.71
C LEU A 138 5.90 14.11 -12.02
N LEU A 139 6.73 13.75 -11.04
CA LEU A 139 7.60 14.68 -10.34
C LEU A 139 8.70 15.26 -11.23
N LEU A 140 9.26 14.46 -12.13
CA LEU A 140 10.18 14.91 -13.18
C LEU A 140 9.50 15.72 -14.30
N LYS A 141 8.18 15.91 -14.25
CA LYS A 141 7.39 16.57 -15.31
C LYS A 141 7.48 15.88 -16.68
N LYS A 142 7.84 14.59 -16.71
CA LYS A 142 7.82 13.74 -17.90
C LYS A 142 6.40 13.24 -18.17
N TYR A 143 5.50 14.19 -18.46
CA TYR A 143 4.04 13.95 -18.56
C TYR A 143 3.68 12.96 -19.66
N LYS A 144 4.36 13.02 -20.80
CA LYS A 144 4.13 12.11 -21.93
C LYS A 144 4.41 10.67 -21.54
N LEU A 145 5.57 10.44 -20.95
CA LEU A 145 5.99 9.13 -20.48
C LEU A 145 5.06 8.59 -19.37
N SER A 146 4.73 9.43 -18.39
CA SER A 146 3.78 9.08 -17.33
C SER A 146 2.40 8.70 -17.87
N PHE A 147 1.88 9.47 -18.84
CA PHE A 147 0.62 9.18 -19.51
C PHE A 147 0.67 7.85 -20.26
N PHE A 148 1.69 7.61 -21.07
CA PHE A 148 1.84 6.37 -21.83
C PHE A 148 1.97 5.13 -20.93
N LEU A 149 2.72 5.21 -19.83
CA LEU A 149 2.80 4.11 -18.87
C LEU A 149 1.46 3.82 -18.18
N ASN A 150 0.67 4.85 -17.87
CA ASN A 150 -0.68 4.68 -17.34
C ASN A 150 -1.58 3.91 -18.31
N ILE A 151 -1.55 4.33 -19.56
CA ILE A 151 -2.35 3.74 -20.62
C ILE A 151 -1.92 2.29 -20.90
N LEU A 152 -0.61 2.05 -20.97
CA LEU A 152 -0.05 0.72 -21.16
C LEU A 152 -0.38 -0.21 -19.98
N ALA A 153 -0.28 0.28 -18.74
CA ALA A 153 -0.69 -0.48 -17.55
C ALA A 153 -2.17 -0.91 -17.68
N SER A 154 -3.05 0.00 -18.12
CA SER A 154 -4.47 -0.33 -18.34
C SER A 154 -4.68 -1.40 -19.43
N ILE A 155 -3.86 -1.40 -20.49
CA ILE A 155 -3.93 -2.43 -21.54
C ILE A 155 -3.50 -3.78 -21.00
N LEU A 156 -2.38 -3.83 -20.27
CA LEU A 156 -1.83 -5.06 -19.72
C LEU A 156 -2.80 -5.71 -18.72
N ILE A 157 -3.55 -4.89 -17.95
CA ILE A 157 -4.62 -5.37 -17.07
C ILE A 157 -5.72 -6.10 -17.86
N ASN A 158 -6.11 -5.57 -19.02
CA ASN A 158 -7.18 -6.15 -19.84
C ASN A 158 -6.73 -7.34 -20.71
N LYS A 159 -5.42 -7.57 -20.86
CA LYS A 159 -4.84 -8.54 -21.81
C LYS A 159 -3.91 -9.59 -21.16
N TYR A 160 -4.21 -10.01 -19.94
CA TYR A 160 -3.62 -11.26 -19.43
C TYR A 160 -4.02 -12.40 -20.39
N ASN A 161 -3.06 -12.96 -21.14
CA ASN A 161 -3.15 -14.11 -22.08
C ASN A 161 -3.00 -13.84 -23.60
N GLN A 162 -2.55 -12.68 -24.06
CA GLN A 162 -2.20 -12.51 -25.50
C GLN A 162 -0.75 -12.08 -25.68
N GLU A 163 0.03 -12.90 -26.40
CA GLU A 163 1.38 -12.53 -26.81
C GLU A 163 1.33 -11.50 -27.94
N PHE A 164 2.01 -10.38 -27.71
CA PHE A 164 2.39 -9.44 -28.77
C PHE A 164 3.89 -9.24 -28.65
N ASP A 165 4.65 -9.57 -29.69
CA ASP A 165 6.11 -9.40 -29.68
C ASP A 165 6.51 -7.93 -29.53
N GLU A 166 5.70 -6.99 -30.03
CA GLU A 166 5.88 -5.55 -29.81
C GLU A 166 5.81 -5.17 -28.32
N LEU A 167 4.87 -5.77 -27.57
CA LEU A 167 4.74 -5.54 -26.12
C LEU A 167 5.91 -6.14 -25.35
N LYS A 168 6.53 -7.23 -25.82
CA LYS A 168 7.73 -7.82 -25.17
C LYS A 168 8.88 -6.82 -25.16
N SER A 169 9.16 -6.16 -26.29
CA SER A 169 10.27 -5.20 -26.39
C SER A 169 10.07 -3.93 -25.54
N VAL A 170 8.82 -3.52 -25.32
CA VAL A 170 8.44 -2.42 -24.43
C VAL A 170 8.50 -2.86 -22.96
N ASP A 171 8.01 -4.07 -22.65
CA ASP A 171 8.04 -4.66 -21.31
C ASP A 171 9.48 -4.85 -20.79
N GLU A 172 10.41 -5.29 -21.64
CA GLU A 172 11.84 -5.36 -21.31
C GLU A 172 12.43 -4.00 -20.95
N CYS A 173 12.09 -2.95 -21.71
CA CYS A 173 12.57 -1.59 -21.43
C CYS A 173 11.99 -1.04 -20.12
N ILE A 174 10.72 -1.33 -19.85
CA ILE A 174 10.06 -0.97 -18.58
C ILE A 174 10.69 -1.71 -17.41
N LYS A 175 10.97 -3.01 -17.55
CA LYS A 175 11.65 -3.82 -16.53
C LYS A 175 13.05 -3.27 -16.25
N LYS A 176 13.80 -2.91 -17.29
CA LYS A 176 15.11 -2.25 -17.15
C LYS A 176 14.99 -0.92 -16.43
N PHE A 177 14.02 -0.07 -16.80
CA PHE A 177 13.75 1.19 -16.11
C PHE A 177 13.38 1.03 -14.64
N ALA A 178 12.53 0.04 -14.32
CA ALA A 178 12.18 -0.27 -12.95
C ALA A 178 13.41 -0.73 -12.14
N HIS A 179 14.17 -1.68 -12.70
CA HIS A 179 15.40 -2.18 -12.10
C HIS A 179 16.41 -1.06 -11.85
N ASP A 180 16.64 -0.18 -12.83
CA ASP A 180 17.68 0.86 -12.71
C ASP A 180 17.28 1.95 -11.70
N ILE A 181 15.98 2.24 -11.51
CA ILE A 181 15.53 3.11 -10.41
C ILE A 181 15.79 2.46 -9.05
N ASP A 182 15.40 1.20 -8.88
CA ASP A 182 15.65 0.46 -7.63
C ASP A 182 17.17 0.39 -7.35
N PHE A 183 17.95 0.06 -8.37
CA PHE A 183 19.41 -0.02 -8.34
C PHE A 183 20.08 1.31 -8.01
N VAL A 184 19.63 2.42 -8.60
CA VAL A 184 20.17 3.77 -8.33
C VAL A 184 20.03 4.09 -6.84
N VAL A 185 18.88 3.80 -6.24
CA VAL A 185 18.63 4.08 -4.81
C VAL A 185 19.36 3.08 -3.90
N GLU A 186 19.41 1.79 -4.27
CA GLU A 186 20.18 0.77 -3.55
C GLU A 186 21.68 1.08 -3.52
N ARG A 187 22.25 1.54 -4.64
CA ARG A 187 23.65 1.99 -4.70
C ARG A 187 23.93 3.20 -3.81
N VAL A 188 22.94 4.04 -3.49
CA VAL A 188 23.13 5.09 -2.47
C VAL A 188 23.26 4.47 -1.07
N MET A 189 22.64 3.32 -0.82
CA MET A 189 22.80 2.59 0.44
C MET A 189 24.16 1.89 0.57
N ASP A 190 24.90 1.71 -0.52
CA ASP A 190 26.23 1.10 -0.49
C ASP A 190 27.25 2.12 0.03
N PHE A 191 27.62 1.97 1.30
CA PHE A 191 28.55 2.85 2.01
C PHE A 191 29.99 2.81 1.48
N SER A 192 30.28 1.92 0.53
CA SER A 192 31.63 1.66 0.03
C SER A 192 31.98 2.34 -1.31
N SER A 193 30.98 2.80 -2.07
CA SER A 193 31.21 3.36 -3.40
C SER A 193 31.26 4.89 -3.38
N ASN A 194 32.44 5.46 -3.63
CA ASN A 194 32.62 6.83 -4.13
C ASN A 194 32.19 6.92 -5.61
N ASP A 195 31.02 6.37 -5.97
CA ASP A 195 30.58 6.32 -7.37
C ASP A 195 30.20 7.73 -7.84
N SER A 196 31.00 8.18 -8.81
CA SER A 196 30.99 9.45 -9.54
C SER A 196 29.75 9.67 -10.41
N ASP A 197 29.61 10.90 -10.93
CA ASP A 197 28.51 11.42 -11.76
C ASP A 197 28.10 10.56 -12.99
N THR A 198 28.91 9.61 -13.42
CA THR A 198 28.64 8.68 -14.53
C THR A 198 27.36 7.86 -14.39
N LEU A 199 26.88 7.59 -13.16
CA LEU A 199 25.63 6.86 -12.95
C LEU A 199 24.37 7.74 -13.17
N ASN A 200 24.52 9.07 -13.11
CA ASN A 200 23.42 10.02 -13.33
C ASN A 200 23.14 10.23 -14.83
N GLU A 201 24.10 9.94 -15.69
CA GLU A 201 23.92 9.99 -17.15
C GLU A 201 23.07 8.79 -17.61
N THR A 202 23.31 7.59 -17.06
CA THR A 202 22.63 6.35 -17.48
C THR A 202 21.12 6.31 -17.21
N LEU A 203 20.63 6.87 -16.09
CA LEU A 203 19.19 6.87 -15.78
C LEU A 203 18.38 7.80 -16.70
N PHE A 204 18.90 9.00 -16.97
CA PHE A 204 18.23 9.96 -17.85
C PHE A 204 18.27 9.49 -19.30
N GLU A 205 19.39 8.90 -19.74
CA GLU A 205 19.47 8.20 -21.03
C GLU A 205 18.42 7.09 -21.15
N LEU A 206 18.21 6.30 -20.08
CA LEU A 206 17.20 5.26 -20.07
C LEU A 206 15.77 5.81 -20.14
N ILE A 207 15.50 6.94 -19.47
CA ILE A 207 14.21 7.65 -19.57
C ILE A 207 13.97 8.08 -21.03
N GLU A 208 14.99 8.62 -21.70
CA GLU A 208 14.91 9.02 -23.10
C GLU A 208 14.71 7.81 -24.03
N GLN A 209 15.43 6.71 -23.83
CA GLN A 209 15.25 5.46 -24.57
C GLN A 209 13.83 4.90 -24.38
N LEU A 210 13.31 4.93 -23.16
CA LEU A 210 11.96 4.47 -22.85
C LEU A 210 10.90 5.37 -23.52
N GLU A 211 11.10 6.69 -23.50
CA GLU A 211 10.24 7.66 -24.17
C GLU A 211 10.19 7.40 -25.69
N GLN A 212 11.35 7.20 -26.33
CA GLN A 212 11.44 6.85 -27.76
C GLN A 212 10.74 5.54 -28.09
N LYS A 213 10.96 4.48 -27.31
CA LYS A 213 10.30 3.17 -27.54
C LYS A 213 8.78 3.25 -27.38
N LEU A 214 8.30 4.01 -26.39
CA LEU A 214 6.86 4.18 -26.22
C LEU A 214 6.28 5.01 -27.37
N ASP A 215 6.96 6.06 -27.82
CA ASP A 215 6.53 6.81 -29.02
C ASP A 215 6.40 5.93 -30.26
N GLU A 216 7.39 5.06 -30.49
CA GLU A 216 7.36 4.08 -31.57
C GLU A 216 6.18 3.11 -31.41
N PHE A 217 5.97 2.58 -30.21
CA PHE A 217 4.85 1.67 -29.92
C PHE A 217 3.50 2.33 -30.17
N PHE A 218 3.27 3.53 -29.61
CA PHE A 218 1.99 4.24 -29.72
C PHE A 218 1.73 4.79 -31.14
N SER A 219 2.76 4.99 -31.96
CA SER A 219 2.63 5.39 -33.36
C SER A 219 2.34 4.21 -34.31
N LYS A 220 2.98 3.04 -34.13
CA LYS A 220 2.81 1.86 -35.00
C LYS A 220 1.55 1.05 -34.71
N SER A 221 1.22 0.83 -33.44
CA SER A 221 0.28 -0.23 -33.01
C SER A 221 -1.21 0.06 -33.26
N ASN A 222 -1.54 1.12 -34.01
CA ASN A 222 -2.90 1.61 -34.24
C ASN A 222 -3.69 1.65 -32.92
N PHE A 223 -3.15 2.42 -31.96
CA PHE A 223 -3.49 2.41 -30.54
C PHE A 223 -5.00 2.46 -30.22
N LYS A 224 -5.81 2.99 -31.14
CA LYS A 224 -7.29 3.03 -31.09
C LYS A 224 -7.94 1.65 -30.95
N ASN A 225 -7.25 0.57 -31.33
CA ASN A 225 -7.77 -0.80 -31.28
C ASN A 225 -7.62 -1.46 -29.90
N TYR A 226 -6.86 -0.87 -28.97
CA TYR A 226 -6.72 -1.42 -27.62
C TYR A 226 -7.86 -0.97 -26.71
N THR A 227 -8.44 -1.93 -26.00
CA THR A 227 -9.44 -1.64 -24.97
C THR A 227 -8.74 -1.20 -23.69
N VAL A 228 -8.98 0.05 -23.28
CA VAL A 228 -8.56 0.57 -21.99
C VAL A 228 -9.73 0.58 -21.00
N GLU A 229 -9.43 0.49 -19.70
CA GLU A 229 -10.43 0.62 -18.65
C GLU A 229 -11.16 1.96 -18.76
N ALA A 230 -12.41 2.01 -18.30
CA ALA A 230 -13.28 3.19 -18.39
C ALA A 230 -12.63 4.47 -17.83
N THR A 231 -11.85 4.33 -16.75
CA THR A 231 -11.11 5.40 -16.09
C THR A 231 -10.17 6.17 -17.03
N TYR A 232 -9.54 5.47 -17.99
CA TYR A 232 -8.53 6.05 -18.88
C TYR A 232 -9.09 6.53 -20.21
N ARG A 233 -10.34 6.16 -20.56
CA ARG A 233 -10.94 6.46 -21.88
C ARG A 233 -11.02 7.95 -22.19
N LYS A 234 -11.39 8.77 -21.21
CA LYS A 234 -11.53 10.23 -21.40
C LYS A 234 -10.17 10.88 -21.67
N ALA A 235 -9.16 10.50 -20.88
CA ALA A 235 -7.78 10.95 -21.04
C ALA A 235 -7.19 10.53 -22.38
N LEU A 236 -7.41 9.27 -22.77
CA LEU A 236 -7.00 8.76 -24.07
C LEU A 236 -7.65 9.52 -25.23
N LYS A 237 -8.97 9.70 -25.19
CA LYS A 237 -9.70 10.44 -26.22
C LYS A 237 -9.15 11.87 -26.36
N PHE A 238 -8.88 12.54 -25.23
CA PHE A 238 -8.31 13.88 -25.24
C PHE A 238 -6.92 13.92 -25.90
N TYR A 239 -6.05 12.96 -25.59
CA TYR A 239 -4.72 12.89 -26.20
C TYR A 239 -4.78 12.62 -27.70
N LEU A 240 -5.68 11.74 -28.14
CA LEU A 240 -5.86 11.43 -29.56
C LEU A 240 -6.36 12.63 -30.38
N THR A 241 -7.12 13.55 -29.77
CA THR A 241 -7.57 14.80 -30.42
C THR A 241 -6.56 15.94 -30.28
N ASN A 242 -5.67 15.88 -29.29
CA ASN A 242 -4.67 16.90 -28.99
C ASN A 242 -3.29 16.24 -28.86
N PRO A 243 -2.73 15.71 -29.97
CA PRO A 243 -1.41 15.07 -29.93
C PRO A 243 -0.39 16.09 -29.39
N ASN A 244 0.54 15.61 -28.55
CA ASN A 244 1.51 16.39 -27.77
C ASN A 244 1.00 17.06 -26.49
N ASN A 245 -0.32 17.07 -26.21
CA ASN A 245 -0.84 17.59 -24.94
C ASN A 245 -1.05 16.47 -23.90
N ALA A 246 0.03 15.76 -23.54
CA ALA A 246 -0.02 14.70 -22.53
C ALA A 246 -0.35 15.22 -21.12
N GLN A 247 0.08 16.44 -20.79
CA GLN A 247 -0.26 17.07 -19.51
C GLN A 247 -1.78 17.28 -19.38
N GLY A 248 -2.42 17.81 -20.42
CA GLY A 248 -3.88 17.94 -20.47
C GLY A 248 -4.59 16.58 -20.47
N ALA A 249 -4.00 15.55 -21.08
CA ALA A 249 -4.54 14.19 -21.00
C ALA A 249 -4.50 13.65 -19.56
N LEU A 250 -3.40 13.85 -18.82
CA LEU A 250 -3.31 13.47 -17.41
C LEU A 250 -4.36 14.17 -16.53
N GLN A 251 -4.69 15.43 -16.80
CA GLN A 251 -5.74 16.18 -16.08
C GLN A 251 -7.14 15.58 -16.24
N HIS A 252 -7.34 14.73 -17.24
CA HIS A 252 -8.60 13.98 -17.43
C HIS A 252 -8.65 12.67 -16.62
N LEU A 253 -7.55 12.24 -16.01
CA LEU A 253 -7.56 11.14 -15.06
C LEU A 253 -8.15 11.58 -13.71
N PRO A 254 -8.72 10.65 -12.92
CA PRO A 254 -9.18 10.99 -11.58
C PRO A 254 -8.05 11.54 -10.72
N ALA A 255 -8.28 12.68 -10.07
CA ALA A 255 -7.35 13.28 -9.11
C ALA A 255 -6.76 12.27 -8.12
N LYS A 256 -7.62 11.43 -7.51
CA LYS A 256 -7.21 10.39 -6.56
C LYS A 256 -6.24 9.35 -7.13
N LEU A 257 -6.29 9.09 -8.44
CA LEU A 257 -5.35 8.19 -9.11
C LEU A 257 -3.96 8.84 -9.23
N LEU A 258 -3.91 10.12 -9.60
CA LEU A 258 -2.65 10.87 -9.64
C LEU A 258 -2.03 10.99 -8.23
N THR A 259 -2.86 11.22 -7.22
CA THR A 259 -2.46 11.19 -5.79
C THR A 259 -1.85 9.85 -5.41
N LEU A 260 -2.43 8.73 -5.87
CA LEU A 260 -1.92 7.39 -5.58
C LEU A 260 -0.48 7.22 -6.08
N TYR A 261 -0.18 7.70 -7.29
CA TYR A 261 1.18 7.60 -7.86
C TYR A 261 2.19 8.43 -7.08
N TYR A 262 1.83 9.67 -6.73
CA TYR A 262 2.68 10.52 -5.89
C TYR A 262 2.95 9.85 -4.53
N HIS A 263 1.90 9.36 -3.88
CA HIS A 263 1.98 8.63 -2.63
C HIS A 263 2.78 7.33 -2.72
N ALA A 264 2.75 6.63 -3.85
CA ALA A 264 3.57 5.47 -4.08
C ALA A 264 5.06 5.85 -4.14
N PHE A 265 5.40 6.98 -4.77
CA PHE A 265 6.79 7.47 -4.77
C PHE A 265 7.25 7.94 -3.38
N GLN A 266 6.41 8.63 -2.60
CA GLN A 266 6.73 8.97 -1.21
C GLN A 266 6.99 7.70 -0.37
N SER A 267 6.13 6.68 -0.53
CA SER A 267 6.28 5.38 0.12
C SER A 267 7.57 4.66 -0.29
N PHE A 268 7.97 4.79 -1.55
CA PHE A 268 9.22 4.23 -2.07
C PHE A 268 10.42 4.86 -1.36
N ILE A 269 10.53 6.20 -1.36
CA ILE A 269 11.61 6.91 -0.66
C ILE A 269 11.61 6.60 0.84
N TRP A 270 10.44 6.54 1.47
CA TRP A 270 10.32 6.19 2.89
C TRP A 270 10.91 4.81 3.21
N ASN A 271 10.63 3.79 2.39
CA ASN A 271 11.19 2.45 2.58
C ASN A 271 12.72 2.46 2.56
N TYR A 272 13.35 3.27 1.69
CA TYR A 272 14.80 3.41 1.64
C TYR A 272 15.37 4.21 2.82
N LEU A 273 14.71 5.29 3.24
CA LEU A 273 15.10 6.02 4.46
C LEU A 273 15.05 5.11 5.70
N ALA A 274 13.98 4.31 5.84
CA ALA A 274 13.85 3.33 6.91
C ALA A 274 14.96 2.29 6.87
N SER A 275 15.23 1.72 5.69
CA SER A 275 16.29 0.74 5.50
C SER A 275 17.68 1.33 5.80
N TYR A 276 17.94 2.56 5.37
CA TYR A 276 19.18 3.27 5.68
C TYR A 276 19.34 3.48 7.18
N ARG A 277 18.29 3.96 7.87
CA ARG A 277 18.32 4.16 9.33
C ARG A 277 18.62 2.85 10.08
N LEU A 278 18.05 1.74 9.63
CA LEU A 278 18.25 0.42 10.25
C LEU A 278 19.63 -0.19 9.94
N LYS A 279 20.24 0.14 8.80
CA LYS A 279 21.57 -0.37 8.40
C LYS A 279 22.72 0.46 8.96
N LYS A 280 22.58 1.79 8.94
CA LYS A 280 23.67 2.72 9.29
C LYS A 280 23.87 2.85 10.80
N PHE A 281 22.80 2.71 11.57
CA PHE A 281 22.79 2.93 13.00
C PHE A 281 22.23 1.70 13.73
N ASP A 282 22.42 1.62 15.04
CA ASP A 282 21.86 0.52 15.85
C ASP A 282 20.33 0.44 15.68
N ASN A 283 19.85 -0.77 15.44
CA ASN A 283 18.46 -1.08 15.11
C ASN A 283 17.59 -1.38 16.34
N ASN A 284 18.10 -1.19 17.56
CA ASN A 284 17.34 -1.38 18.80
C ASN A 284 17.28 -0.14 19.69
N ILE A 285 17.99 0.94 19.33
CA ILE A 285 18.04 2.17 20.14
C ILE A 285 17.83 3.42 19.29
N VAL A 286 17.27 4.44 19.94
CA VAL A 286 17.13 5.79 19.39
C VAL A 286 18.52 6.41 19.23
N GLN A 287 18.68 7.27 18.22
CA GLN A 287 19.95 7.90 17.87
C GLN A 287 19.80 9.41 17.80
N ILE A 288 20.91 10.13 17.96
CA ILE A 288 20.95 11.58 17.72
C ILE A 288 20.54 11.83 16.26
N GLY A 289 19.66 12.81 16.07
CA GLY A 289 19.02 13.19 14.81
C GLY A 289 17.70 12.47 14.55
N ASP A 290 17.36 11.39 15.26
CA ASP A 290 16.07 10.72 15.07
C ASP A 290 14.91 11.63 15.46
N PHE A 291 13.82 11.50 14.72
CA PHE A 291 12.55 12.10 15.11
C PHE A 291 11.72 11.10 15.91
N VAL A 292 11.15 11.54 17.02
CA VAL A 292 10.28 10.76 17.90
C VAL A 292 8.98 11.50 18.19
N ILE A 293 7.88 10.77 18.37
CA ILE A 293 6.59 11.35 18.79
C ILE A 293 6.42 11.26 20.31
N GLN A 294 6.16 12.40 20.95
CA GLN A 294 5.79 12.48 22.36
C GLN A 294 4.28 12.28 22.53
N SER A 295 3.82 11.04 22.67
CA SER A 295 2.42 10.74 22.99
C SER A 295 2.30 10.15 24.39
N LYS A 296 1.34 10.62 25.19
CA LYS A 296 0.94 9.99 26.46
C LYS A 296 0.18 8.67 26.23
N ASP A 297 -0.44 8.51 25.07
CA ASP A 297 -1.09 7.27 24.68
C ASP A 297 -0.05 6.34 24.05
N ASP A 298 0.02 5.11 24.55
CA ASP A 298 0.88 4.04 24.01
C ASP A 298 0.46 3.55 22.62
N LEU A 299 -0.65 4.05 22.10
CA LEU A 299 -1.13 3.69 20.77
C LEU A 299 -0.30 4.43 19.71
N GLN A 300 0.37 3.66 18.85
CA GLN A 300 0.92 4.15 17.59
C GLN A 300 -0.23 4.50 16.64
N VAL A 301 -0.86 5.65 16.88
CA VAL A 301 -1.93 6.20 16.05
C VAL A 301 -1.27 7.07 14.98
N GLU A 302 -1.65 6.86 13.72
CA GLU A 302 -1.33 7.84 12.67
C GLU A 302 -2.09 9.15 12.96
N PHE A 303 -1.33 10.19 13.34
CA PHE A 303 -1.79 11.55 13.57
C PHE A 303 -2.01 12.29 12.23
N SER A 304 -2.79 13.37 12.23
CA SER A 304 -2.75 14.28 11.08
C SER A 304 -1.35 14.87 10.93
N ALA A 305 -0.99 15.37 9.74
CA ALA A 305 0.30 16.03 9.53
C ALA A 305 0.52 17.20 10.51
N GLU A 306 -0.54 17.98 10.78
CA GLU A 306 -0.54 19.10 11.72
C GLU A 306 -0.31 18.64 13.17
N GLN A 307 -1.03 17.61 13.62
CA GLN A 307 -0.88 17.04 14.97
C GLN A 307 0.48 16.36 15.17
N SER A 308 1.00 15.75 14.10
CA SER A 308 2.31 15.11 14.13
C SER A 308 3.40 16.14 14.40
N ILE A 309 3.32 17.33 13.78
CA ILE A 309 4.32 18.39 13.90
C ILE A 309 4.41 18.92 15.34
N GLU A 310 3.28 19.06 16.05
CA GLU A 310 3.26 19.55 17.43
C GLU A 310 3.92 18.58 18.42
N LEU A 311 3.79 17.27 18.18
CA LEU A 311 4.34 16.22 19.05
C LEU A 311 5.74 15.73 18.63
N LEU A 312 6.26 16.24 17.51
CA LEU A 312 7.52 15.82 16.93
C LEU A 312 8.71 16.41 17.70
N THR A 313 9.61 15.54 18.15
CA THR A 313 10.87 15.94 18.78
C THR A 313 12.04 15.35 18.00
N GLU A 314 13.05 16.16 17.69
CA GLU A 314 14.35 15.66 17.24
C GLU A 314 15.23 15.38 18.45
N VAL A 315 15.89 14.22 18.44
CA VAL A 315 16.83 13.82 19.49
C VAL A 315 18.16 14.51 19.26
N VAL A 316 18.57 15.39 20.17
CA VAL A 316 19.77 16.23 19.99
C VAL A 316 20.89 15.93 20.98
N SER A 317 20.68 15.02 21.94
CA SER A 317 21.68 14.65 22.96
C SER A 317 21.57 13.20 23.42
N GLU A 318 22.67 12.66 23.96
CA GLU A 318 22.71 11.30 24.52
C GLU A 318 21.76 11.09 25.70
N HIS A 319 21.46 12.15 26.47
CA HIS A 319 20.49 12.07 27.56
C HIS A 319 19.09 11.74 27.02
N GLN A 320 18.70 12.35 25.90
CA GLN A 320 17.39 12.13 25.28
C GLN A 320 17.24 10.74 24.67
N ILE A 321 18.33 10.09 24.24
CA ILE A 321 18.28 8.70 23.74
C ILE A 321 17.62 7.77 24.77
N LYS A 322 17.91 7.98 26.06
CA LYS A 322 17.38 7.15 27.15
C LYS A 322 15.93 7.44 27.51
N LEU A 323 15.36 8.55 27.01
CA LEU A 323 13.99 8.97 27.30
C LEU A 323 12.96 8.33 26.35
N PHE A 324 13.41 7.81 25.21
CA PHE A 324 12.52 7.32 24.15
C PHE A 324 12.82 5.87 23.81
N SER A 325 11.77 5.10 23.62
CA SER A 325 11.86 3.74 23.09
C SER A 325 11.92 3.76 21.56
N PHE A 326 12.51 2.70 20.99
CA PHE A 326 12.73 2.57 19.54
C PHE A 326 11.43 2.64 18.72
N ASP A 327 10.30 2.18 19.28
CA ASP A 327 8.98 2.22 18.65
C ASP A 327 8.38 3.63 18.51
N LYS A 328 9.00 4.64 19.14
CA LYS A 328 8.58 6.05 18.99
C LYS A 328 9.23 6.74 17.80
N ILE A 329 10.21 6.12 17.16
CA ILE A 329 10.91 6.70 16.00
C ILE A 329 9.93 6.83 14.83
N VAL A 330 9.91 8.01 14.21
CA VAL A 330 9.16 8.29 12.99
C VAL A 330 10.08 8.76 11.87
N ILE A 331 9.74 8.40 10.65
CA ILE A 331 10.41 8.84 9.43
C ILE A 331 9.41 9.65 8.59
N PRO A 332 9.81 10.80 8.04
CA PRO A 332 8.96 11.61 7.19
C PRO A 332 8.69 10.94 5.83
N LEU A 333 7.46 11.09 5.34
CA LEU A 333 7.14 11.00 3.92
C LEU A 333 7.55 12.34 3.28
N ILE A 334 8.44 12.27 2.29
CA ILE A 334 8.90 13.46 1.56
C ILE A 334 7.74 14.29 1.02
N GLY A 335 7.84 15.61 1.08
CA GLY A 335 6.77 16.51 0.66
C GLY A 335 7.05 17.96 1.02
N PRO A 336 6.20 18.89 0.55
CA PRO A 336 6.36 20.30 0.86
C PRO A 336 6.20 20.53 2.36
N ASN A 337 7.06 21.40 2.92
CA ASN A 337 7.04 21.83 4.33
C ASN A 337 7.23 20.70 5.37
N ILE A 338 7.93 19.63 5.00
CA ILE A 338 8.25 18.52 5.93
C ILE A 338 9.68 18.65 6.43
N LYS A 339 9.84 18.60 7.76
CA LYS A 339 11.15 18.51 8.40
C LYS A 339 11.75 17.13 8.17
N ILE A 340 13.04 17.08 7.92
CA ILE A 340 13.82 15.86 7.72
C ILE A 340 14.78 15.68 8.92
N PRO A 341 14.86 14.46 9.50
CA PRO A 341 15.86 14.11 10.51
C PRO A 341 17.28 14.48 10.06
N SER A 342 18.05 15.17 10.89
CA SER A 342 19.42 15.60 10.54
C SER A 342 20.31 14.42 10.16
N ASN A 343 20.13 13.27 10.84
CA ASN A 343 20.87 12.03 10.58
C ASN A 343 20.45 11.29 9.29
N LEU A 344 19.37 11.71 8.62
CA LEU A 344 18.92 11.16 7.34
C LEU A 344 19.04 12.14 6.16
N LEU A 345 19.30 13.42 6.44
CA LEU A 345 19.31 14.48 5.43
C LEU A 345 20.38 14.28 4.35
N GLU A 346 21.60 13.87 4.73
CA GLU A 346 22.68 13.61 3.78
C GLU A 346 22.29 12.50 2.79
N TYR A 347 21.74 11.39 3.32
CA TYR A 347 21.30 10.27 2.51
C TYR A 347 20.15 10.66 1.58
N LEU A 348 19.17 11.43 2.08
CA LEU A 348 18.08 11.95 1.26
C LEU A 348 18.59 12.87 0.15
N ASN A 349 19.56 13.75 0.43
CA ASN A 349 20.17 14.61 -0.58
C ASN A 349 20.91 13.79 -1.64
N LYS A 350 21.62 12.72 -1.27
CA LYS A 350 22.26 11.83 -2.26
C LYS A 350 21.22 11.17 -3.17
N ILE A 351 20.10 10.68 -2.61
CA ILE A 351 18.99 10.15 -3.41
C ILE A 351 18.45 11.22 -4.37
N PHE A 352 18.17 12.42 -3.86
CA PHE A 352 17.58 13.49 -4.67
C PHE A 352 18.51 14.00 -5.76
N ASN A 353 19.82 14.06 -5.50
CA ASN A 353 20.79 14.40 -6.54
C ASN A 353 20.80 13.35 -7.67
N ARG A 354 20.73 12.06 -7.34
CA ARG A 354 20.71 11.00 -8.36
C ARG A 354 19.41 10.95 -9.15
N LEU A 355 18.27 11.14 -8.48
CA LEU A 355 16.95 11.06 -9.13
C LEU A 355 16.52 12.37 -9.79
N PHE A 356 16.88 13.52 -9.24
CA PHE A 356 16.35 14.83 -9.65
C PHE A 356 17.42 15.85 -10.03
N ARG A 357 18.72 15.52 -9.89
CA ARG A 357 19.86 16.43 -10.13
C ARG A 357 19.80 17.70 -9.29
N MET A 358 19.28 17.60 -8.07
CA MET A 358 19.20 18.69 -7.09
C MET A 358 19.11 18.14 -5.67
N ASN A 359 19.38 18.97 -4.66
CA ASN A 359 19.17 18.61 -3.27
C ASN A 359 17.66 18.56 -2.92
N TYR A 360 17.32 17.89 -1.82
CA TYR A 360 15.93 17.84 -1.34
C TYR A 360 15.35 19.23 -1.05
N SER A 361 16.15 20.12 -0.46
CA SER A 361 15.75 21.48 -0.10
C SER A 361 15.45 22.38 -1.32
N GLU A 362 16.03 22.06 -2.48
CA GLU A 362 15.84 22.78 -3.74
C GLU A 362 14.65 22.23 -4.52
N PHE A 363 14.18 21.03 -4.18
CA PHE A 363 13.13 20.34 -4.92
C PHE A 363 11.77 21.01 -4.72
N SER A 364 11.21 21.54 -5.81
CA SER A 364 9.87 22.11 -5.82
C SER A 364 8.84 21.03 -6.12
N PHE A 365 8.05 20.67 -5.11
CA PHE A 365 6.85 19.86 -5.31
C PHE A 365 5.83 20.66 -6.12
N ALA A 366 5.42 20.13 -7.28
CA ALA A 366 4.56 20.85 -8.20
C ALA A 366 3.18 21.18 -7.58
N SER A 367 2.78 22.46 -7.65
CA SER A 367 1.60 23.03 -7.00
C SER A 367 0.24 22.55 -7.55
N TYR A 368 0.19 22.02 -8.77
CA TYR A 368 -1.07 21.61 -9.41
C TYR A 368 -1.58 20.23 -8.96
N LEU A 369 -0.80 19.48 -8.17
CA LEU A 369 -1.22 18.24 -7.51
C LEU A 369 -1.44 18.56 -6.04
N VAL A 370 -2.60 19.14 -5.71
CA VAL A 370 -3.03 19.42 -4.33
C VAL A 370 -3.26 18.10 -3.58
N PHE A 371 -2.22 17.36 -3.23
CA PHE A 371 -2.40 16.04 -2.63
C PHE A 371 -1.38 15.76 -1.54
N ASN A 372 -1.84 16.07 -0.32
CA ASN A 372 -1.29 15.80 1.00
C ASN A 372 0.12 16.35 1.27
N LEU A 373 0.13 17.37 2.14
CA LEU A 373 1.23 17.74 3.02
C LEU A 373 1.86 16.44 3.52
N GLY A 374 3.18 16.27 3.41
CA GLY A 374 3.79 15.02 3.87
C GLY A 374 3.44 14.73 5.34
N SER A 375 3.74 13.51 5.78
CA SER A 375 3.36 13.04 7.11
C SER A 375 4.53 12.32 7.75
N TYR A 376 4.44 12.12 9.06
CA TYR A 376 5.37 11.27 9.80
C TYR A 376 4.77 9.89 9.94
N ARG A 377 5.61 8.85 9.81
CA ARG A 377 5.21 7.46 9.93
C ARG A 377 6.18 6.72 10.83
N TYR A 378 5.65 5.97 11.80
CA TYR A 378 6.45 5.13 12.70
C TYR A 378 7.34 4.16 11.92
N LEU A 379 8.59 4.04 12.33
CA LEU A 379 9.58 3.12 11.76
C LEU A 379 9.19 1.67 12.02
N THR A 380 8.73 1.36 13.23
CA THR A 380 8.27 0.02 13.63
C THR A 380 6.82 0.05 14.08
N VAL A 381 6.17 -1.12 14.02
CA VAL A 381 4.83 -1.32 14.57
C VAL A 381 4.85 -2.48 15.54
N ILE A 382 4.37 -2.22 16.76
CA ILE A 382 4.16 -3.26 17.76
C ILE A 382 2.70 -3.75 17.67
N PRO A 383 2.46 -5.00 17.25
CA PRO A 383 1.12 -5.56 17.17
C PRO A 383 0.53 -5.71 18.58
N ARG A 384 -0.79 -5.52 18.71
CA ARG A 384 -1.50 -5.70 19.99
C ARG A 384 -2.31 -7.00 19.97
N ASN A 385 -2.69 -7.47 21.15
CA ASN A 385 -3.56 -8.65 21.31
C ASN A 385 -3.07 -9.85 20.50
N VAL A 386 -1.76 -10.09 20.52
CA VAL A 386 -1.16 -11.21 19.78
C VAL A 386 -1.49 -12.52 20.50
N THR A 387 -2.13 -13.44 19.79
CA THR A 387 -2.35 -14.80 20.25
C THR A 387 -2.02 -15.78 19.13
N TYR A 388 -1.53 -16.97 19.47
CA TYR A 388 -1.24 -17.99 18.47
C TYR A 388 -1.59 -19.39 18.96
N GLU A 389 -1.84 -20.28 18.00
CA GLU A 389 -2.15 -21.69 18.23
C GLU A 389 -1.48 -22.53 17.12
N ILE A 390 -0.80 -23.61 17.51
CA ILE A 390 -0.16 -24.56 16.58
C ILE A 390 -1.08 -25.77 16.39
N TYR A 391 -1.20 -26.21 15.14
CA TYR A 391 -2.03 -27.34 14.75
C TYR A 391 -1.18 -28.37 14.03
N ASP A 392 -1.14 -29.60 14.54
CA ASP A 392 -0.42 -30.71 13.92
C ASP A 392 -0.96 -31.07 12.53
N ASN A 393 -2.28 -30.96 12.36
CA ASN A 393 -2.90 -31.18 11.07
C ASN A 393 -2.78 -29.90 10.24
N VAL A 394 -1.90 -29.91 9.24
CA VAL A 394 -1.66 -28.76 8.37
C VAL A 394 -2.92 -28.29 7.61
N ARG A 395 -3.96 -29.12 7.49
CA ARG A 395 -5.25 -28.75 6.86
C ARG A 395 -6.19 -28.00 7.82
N LEU A 396 -5.88 -27.97 9.13
CA LEU A 396 -6.64 -27.32 10.20
C LEU A 396 -5.79 -26.26 10.92
N PRO A 397 -6.36 -25.20 11.52
CA PRO A 397 -7.78 -24.92 11.64
C PRO A 397 -8.32 -24.40 10.30
N LEU A 398 -9.63 -24.49 10.10
CA LEU A 398 -10.30 -23.63 9.14
C LEU A 398 -10.75 -22.38 9.91
N ILE A 399 -10.45 -21.17 9.41
CA ILE A 399 -11.06 -19.96 9.98
C ILE A 399 -12.53 -20.01 9.59
N SER A 400 -13.38 -20.35 10.56
CA SER A 400 -14.83 -20.19 10.45
C SER A 400 -15.14 -18.72 10.32
N ASP A 401 -15.94 -18.34 9.34
CA ASP A 401 -16.46 -16.98 9.30
C ASP A 401 -17.49 -16.77 10.41
N ASP A 402 -17.51 -15.58 11.02
CA ASP A 402 -18.41 -15.29 12.15
C ASP A 402 -19.89 -15.42 11.74
N PHE A 403 -20.20 -15.24 10.45
CA PHE A 403 -21.51 -15.52 9.89
C PHE A 403 -21.90 -17.01 9.98
N GLN A 404 -21.00 -17.95 9.65
CA GLN A 404 -21.19 -19.39 9.81
C GLN A 404 -21.36 -19.78 11.28
N LYS A 405 -20.59 -19.16 12.18
CA LYS A 405 -20.79 -19.34 13.64
C LYS A 405 -22.19 -18.89 14.07
N MET A 406 -22.65 -17.74 13.57
CA MET A 406 -23.99 -17.22 13.85
C MET A 406 -25.10 -18.10 13.28
N CYS A 407 -24.92 -18.64 12.07
CA CYS A 407 -25.91 -19.50 11.42
C CYS A 407 -25.92 -20.95 11.93
N LYS A 408 -25.00 -21.35 12.83
CA LYS A 408 -24.82 -22.73 13.30
C LYS A 408 -24.74 -23.75 12.16
N THR A 409 -24.18 -23.34 11.02
CA THR A 409 -24.01 -24.24 9.88
C THR A 409 -22.72 -25.03 10.09
N ASP A 410 -22.84 -26.36 10.22
CA ASP A 410 -21.69 -27.25 10.19
C ASP A 410 -20.92 -27.06 8.88
N TYR A 411 -19.59 -27.29 8.92
CA TYR A 411 -18.76 -27.27 7.72
C TYR A 411 -19.34 -28.24 6.68
N SER A 412 -20.02 -27.75 5.66
CA SER A 412 -20.25 -28.56 4.46
C SER A 412 -18.90 -28.80 3.79
N THR A 413 -18.71 -30.02 3.32
CA THR A 413 -17.51 -30.54 2.66
C THR A 413 -17.08 -29.77 1.40
N ASP A 414 -17.78 -28.69 1.02
CA ASP A 414 -17.52 -27.90 -0.18
C ASP A 414 -16.39 -26.86 -0.03
N ASN A 415 -16.04 -26.46 1.21
CA ASN A 415 -14.90 -25.55 1.44
C ASN A 415 -13.53 -26.24 1.25
N TYR A 416 -13.47 -27.57 1.17
CA TYR A 416 -12.24 -28.32 0.89
C TYR A 416 -11.70 -28.10 -0.53
N SER A 417 -12.54 -27.68 -1.48
CA SER A 417 -12.15 -27.37 -2.86
C SER A 417 -11.03 -26.32 -2.96
N THR A 418 -10.97 -25.37 -2.00
CA THR A 418 -9.89 -24.36 -1.97
C THR A 418 -8.56 -24.89 -1.42
N LEU A 419 -8.57 -26.00 -0.66
CA LEU A 419 -7.36 -26.69 -0.20
C LEU A 419 -6.83 -27.67 -1.25
N GLU A 420 -7.63 -28.09 -2.24
CA GLU A 420 -7.20 -29.02 -3.30
C GLU A 420 -6.08 -28.45 -4.19
N CYS A 421 -6.01 -27.12 -4.32
CA CYS A 421 -4.92 -26.44 -5.04
C CYS A 421 -3.67 -26.17 -4.18
N PHE A 422 -3.62 -26.64 -2.93
CA PHE A 422 -2.52 -26.36 -2.00
C PHE A 422 -1.64 -27.60 -1.80
N THR A 423 -0.34 -27.47 -2.07
CA THR A 423 0.64 -28.52 -1.77
C THR A 423 0.87 -28.56 -0.26
N PHE A 424 0.51 -29.67 0.37
CA PHE A 424 0.79 -29.91 1.79
C PHE A 424 2.10 -30.66 1.92
N LEU A 425 3.02 -30.09 2.71
CA LEU A 425 4.33 -30.68 2.93
C LEU A 425 4.28 -31.67 4.10
N GLU A 426 4.99 -32.79 3.97
CA GLU A 426 5.21 -33.72 5.09
C GLU A 426 6.01 -33.02 6.20
N ASN A 427 5.86 -33.49 7.45
CA ASN A 427 6.54 -32.93 8.63
C ASN A 427 6.33 -31.43 8.89
N THR A 428 5.18 -30.90 8.46
CA THR A 428 4.78 -29.53 8.74
C THR A 428 3.52 -29.45 9.61
N SER A 429 3.32 -28.29 10.22
CA SER A 429 2.16 -27.90 11.02
C SER A 429 1.49 -26.67 10.41
N ALA A 430 0.36 -26.25 10.98
CA ALA A 430 -0.24 -24.96 10.71
C ALA A 430 -0.19 -24.08 11.95
N LEU A 431 0.03 -22.78 11.74
CA LEU A 431 0.10 -21.77 12.78
C LEU A 431 -1.04 -20.77 12.56
N LYS A 432 -1.95 -20.69 13.53
CA LYS A 432 -2.96 -19.63 13.56
C LYS A 432 -2.40 -18.47 14.38
N VAL A 433 -2.42 -17.26 13.82
CA VAL A 433 -2.01 -16.02 14.50
C VAL A 433 -3.15 -15.02 14.45
N CYS A 434 -3.46 -14.44 15.60
CA CYS A 434 -4.41 -13.34 15.74
C CYS A 434 -3.67 -12.11 16.26
N CYS A 435 -3.90 -10.94 15.69
CA CYS A 435 -3.31 -9.69 16.18
C CYS A 435 -4.07 -8.45 15.68
N ASP A 436 -3.86 -7.33 16.38
CA ASP A 436 -4.36 -6.01 15.98
C ASP A 436 -3.21 -5.16 15.43
N LEU A 437 -3.40 -4.60 14.24
CA LEU A 437 -2.50 -3.63 13.65
C LEU A 437 -3.18 -2.25 13.50
N PRO A 438 -2.46 -1.14 13.71
CA PRO A 438 -3.00 0.19 13.47
C PRO A 438 -3.29 0.44 11.98
N LYS A 439 -4.03 1.51 11.68
CA LYS A 439 -4.24 1.96 10.30
C LYS A 439 -2.89 2.29 9.64
N GLY A 440 -2.80 2.08 8.34
CA GLY A 440 -1.57 2.32 7.58
C GLY A 440 -0.51 1.21 7.70
N SER A 441 -0.73 0.18 8.54
CA SER A 441 0.14 -1.00 8.62
C SER A 441 -0.26 -2.11 7.64
N TYR A 442 0.72 -2.90 7.20
CA TYR A 442 0.54 -3.98 6.24
C TYR A 442 0.79 -5.32 6.91
N MET A 443 -0.24 -6.18 6.94
CA MET A 443 -0.09 -7.53 7.50
C MET A 443 0.93 -8.37 6.75
N THR A 444 1.13 -8.14 5.45
CA THR A 444 2.19 -8.81 4.68
C THR A 444 3.60 -8.45 5.16
N CYS A 445 3.82 -7.22 5.64
CA CYS A 445 5.08 -6.82 6.25
C CYS A 445 5.27 -7.48 7.62
N ALA A 446 4.20 -7.55 8.43
CA ALA A 446 4.22 -8.29 9.69
C ALA A 446 4.50 -9.79 9.47
N MET A 447 3.85 -10.41 8.49
CA MET A 447 4.06 -11.81 8.14
C MET A 447 5.48 -12.09 7.70
N ARG A 448 6.15 -11.17 7.00
CA ARG A 448 7.57 -11.34 6.63
C ARG A 448 8.45 -11.62 7.85
N GLU A 449 8.22 -10.94 8.97
CA GLU A 449 8.99 -11.16 10.20
C GLU A 449 8.63 -12.47 10.90
N ILE A 450 7.38 -12.93 10.77
CA ILE A 450 6.92 -14.22 11.34
C ILE A 450 7.36 -15.40 10.46
N MET A 451 7.48 -15.18 9.16
CA MET A 451 7.81 -16.19 8.14
C MET A 451 9.31 -16.23 7.83
N ILE A 452 10.18 -15.58 8.61
CA ILE A 452 11.63 -15.87 8.62
C ILE A 452 11.79 -17.26 9.25
N ILE A 453 11.40 -18.27 8.49
CA ILE A 453 11.68 -19.67 8.74
C ILE A 453 12.83 -19.95 7.77
N ASP A 454 14.03 -20.10 8.32
CA ASP A 454 15.26 -20.44 7.59
C ASP A 454 15.08 -21.66 6.69
#